data_AF-A0A252B8W0-F1
#
_entry.id   AF-A0A252B8W0-F1
#
_cell.length_a   1.000
_cell.length_b   1.000
_cell.length_c   1.000
_cell.angle_alpha   90.00
_cell.angle_beta   90.00
_cell.angle_gamma   90.00
#
_symmetry.space_group_name_H-M   'P 1'
#
loop_
_entity.id
_entity.type
_entity.pdbx_description
1 polymer ?
#
loop_
_entity_poly.entity_id
_entity_poly.type
_entity_poly.pdbx_seq_one_letter_code
_entity_poly.pdbx_strand_id
1 'polypeptide(L)'
;MSSVTKISKSIKQPTFGYLPIKIFDFDQMESENDLNNFEYENIHPSLVGMAVDYLTRFRQGFDSINAFNISIRGAQLSGQADTALYLLDDIVNGNEEEEIIAACKIVGFDVKYRSGILTKPV
;
A
#
# COMPACT_ATOMS: atom_id res chain seq x y z
N MET A 1 4.84 1.09 -12.14
CA MET A 1 3.56 0.47 -11.76
C MET A 1 2.47 1.10 -12.62
N SER A 2 1.64 0.32 -13.30
CA SER A 2 0.51 0.84 -14.08
C SER A 2 -0.63 1.16 -13.13
N SER A 3 -1.29 2.33 -13.26
CA SER A 3 -2.44 2.65 -12.39
C SER A 3 -3.59 1.66 -12.65
N VAL A 4 -4.45 1.46 -11.64
CA VAL A 4 -5.68 0.66 -11.76
C VAL A 4 -6.50 1.13 -12.97
N THR A 5 -6.54 2.44 -13.20
CA THR A 5 -7.20 3.05 -14.37
C THR A 5 -6.57 2.63 -15.70
N LYS A 6 -5.23 2.59 -15.79
CA LYS A 6 -4.52 2.14 -17.00
C LYS A 6 -4.77 0.65 -17.25
N ILE A 7 -4.71 -0.16 -16.20
CA ILE A 7 -4.96 -1.59 -16.28
C ILE A 7 -6.40 -1.87 -16.74
N SER A 8 -7.39 -1.25 -16.10
CA SER A 8 -8.82 -1.35 -16.47
C SER A 8 -9.08 -1.03 -17.94
N LYS A 9 -8.42 -0.01 -18.50
CA LYS A 9 -8.53 0.35 -19.93
C LYS A 9 -7.83 -0.63 -20.88
N SER A 10 -6.78 -1.31 -20.41
CA SER A 10 -5.96 -2.20 -21.25
C SER A 10 -6.44 -3.65 -21.28
N ILE A 11 -7.20 -4.08 -20.25
CA ILE A 11 -7.69 -5.45 -20.15
C ILE A 11 -8.83 -5.67 -21.16
N LYS A 12 -8.74 -6.77 -21.91
CA LYS A 12 -9.78 -7.20 -22.84
C LYS A 12 -11.04 -7.56 -22.07
N GLN A 13 -12.16 -6.96 -22.47
CA GLN A 13 -13.47 -7.25 -21.92
C GLN A 13 -13.89 -8.71 -22.18
N PRO A 14 -14.61 -9.36 -21.25
CA PRO A 14 -15.21 -10.68 -21.50
C PRO A 14 -16.21 -10.60 -22.67
N THR A 15 -16.51 -11.74 -23.27
CA THR A 15 -17.53 -11.83 -24.32
C THR A 15 -18.84 -11.24 -23.79
N PHE A 16 -19.45 -10.32 -24.56
CA PHE A 16 -20.62 -9.50 -24.19
C PHE A 16 -20.39 -8.30 -23.25
N GLY A 17 -19.15 -8.03 -22.82
CA GLY A 17 -18.81 -6.87 -22.00
C GLY A 17 -19.21 -6.98 -20.52
N TYR A 18 -19.05 -5.89 -19.76
CA TYR A 18 -19.53 -5.82 -18.37
C TYR A 18 -21.06 -5.65 -18.29
N LEU A 19 -21.61 -6.05 -17.14
CA LEU A 19 -23.01 -5.85 -16.81
C LEU A 19 -23.36 -4.34 -16.81
N PRO A 20 -24.44 -3.91 -17.49
CA PRO A 20 -24.84 -2.51 -17.50
C PRO A 20 -25.20 -2.02 -16.09
N ILE A 21 -24.70 -0.85 -15.68
CA ILE A 21 -24.97 -0.26 -14.34
C ILE A 21 -26.48 -0.22 -14.02
N LYS A 22 -27.32 0.04 -15.03
CA LYS A 22 -28.79 0.10 -14.92
C LYS A 22 -29.49 -1.17 -14.42
N ILE A 23 -28.80 -2.31 -14.34
CA ILE A 23 -29.38 -3.56 -13.81
C ILE A 23 -29.13 -3.75 -12.32
N PHE A 24 -28.30 -2.89 -11.71
CA PHE A 24 -27.98 -2.94 -10.30
C PHE A 24 -28.88 -1.99 -9.52
N ASP A 25 -29.25 -2.38 -8.30
CA ASP A 25 -29.88 -1.49 -7.33
C ASP A 25 -28.80 -0.65 -6.63
N PHE A 26 -29.10 0.63 -6.41
CA PHE A 26 -28.22 1.54 -5.69
C PHE A 26 -28.64 1.60 -4.22
N ASP A 27 -27.75 1.17 -3.34
CA ASP A 27 -27.90 1.30 -1.89
C ASP A 27 -26.75 2.15 -1.34
N GLN A 28 -27.08 3.33 -0.82
CA GLN A 28 -26.09 4.24 -0.26
C GLN A 28 -25.92 3.94 1.22
N MET A 29 -24.76 3.39 1.57
CA MET A 29 -24.38 3.25 2.97
C MET A 29 -23.98 4.62 3.51
N GLU A 30 -24.75 5.14 4.46
CA GLU A 30 -24.33 6.32 5.22
C GLU A 30 -23.15 5.96 6.13
N SER A 31 -22.17 6.85 6.18
CA SER A 31 -21.07 6.75 7.14
C SER A 31 -21.25 7.84 8.19
N GLU A 32 -21.00 7.50 9.46
CA GLU A 32 -20.96 8.49 10.53
C GLU A 32 -19.79 9.47 10.36
N ASN A 33 -18.79 9.12 9.54
CA ASN A 33 -17.60 9.91 9.28
C ASN A 33 -17.58 10.41 7.82
N ASP A 34 -17.12 11.64 7.63
CA ASP A 34 -16.82 12.18 6.30
C ASP A 34 -15.64 11.41 5.69
N LEU A 35 -15.95 10.48 4.78
CA LEU A 35 -14.96 9.84 3.91
C LEU A 35 -14.31 10.92 3.05
N ASN A 36 -12.97 10.96 2.97
CA ASN A 36 -12.17 12.02 2.33
C ASN A 36 -12.07 13.33 3.12
N ASN A 37 -12.16 13.29 4.45
CA ASN A 37 -11.73 14.43 5.24
C ASN A 37 -10.20 14.60 5.11
N PHE A 38 -9.77 15.50 4.21
CA PHE A 38 -8.36 15.79 3.93
C PHE A 38 -7.58 16.38 5.11
N GLU A 39 -8.24 16.77 6.20
CA GLU A 39 -7.58 17.12 7.46
C GLU A 39 -6.92 15.88 8.10
N TYR A 40 -7.57 14.71 7.98
CA TYR A 40 -7.13 13.46 8.61
C TYR A 40 -6.60 12.42 7.60
N GLU A 41 -7.14 12.38 6.38
CA GLU A 41 -6.74 11.45 5.31
C GLU A 41 -5.61 12.05 4.44
N ASN A 42 -4.43 12.23 5.03
CA ASN A 42 -3.31 12.95 4.40
C ASN A 42 -2.24 12.06 3.75
N ILE A 43 -2.43 10.73 3.73
CA ILE A 43 -1.46 9.79 3.18
C ILE A 43 -1.68 9.61 1.67
N HIS A 44 -0.61 9.74 0.89
CA HIS A 44 -0.69 9.59 -0.56
C HIS A 44 -1.17 8.17 -0.95
N PRO A 45 -2.11 8.00 -1.90
CA PRO A 45 -2.71 6.71 -2.23
C PRO A 45 -1.72 5.60 -2.61
N SER A 46 -0.55 5.97 -3.15
CA SER A 46 0.50 4.98 -3.47
C SER A 46 1.11 4.33 -2.22
N LEU A 47 1.25 5.08 -1.12
CA LEU A 47 1.75 4.53 0.15
C LEU A 47 0.71 3.58 0.74
N VAL A 48 -0.57 3.98 0.73
CA VAL A 48 -1.69 3.13 1.16
C VAL A 48 -1.70 1.82 0.36
N GLY A 49 -1.58 1.89 -0.96
CA GLY A 49 -1.53 0.71 -1.81
C GLY A 49 -0.37 -0.24 -1.49
N MET A 50 0.83 0.30 -1.18
CA MET A 50 1.98 -0.51 -0.78
C MET A 50 1.80 -1.12 0.62
N ALA A 51 1.25 -0.36 1.58
CA ALA A 51 0.98 -0.86 2.92
C ALA A 51 -0.01 -2.02 2.87
N VAL A 52 -1.12 -1.87 2.14
CA VAL A 52 -2.12 -2.93 1.93
C VAL A 52 -1.49 -4.15 1.26
N ASP A 53 -0.70 -3.96 0.20
CA ASP A 53 -0.02 -5.05 -0.50
C ASP A 53 0.94 -5.83 0.42
N TYR A 54 1.76 -5.13 1.20
CA TYR A 54 2.76 -5.77 2.07
C TYR A 54 2.12 -6.45 3.28
N LEU A 55 1.13 -5.82 3.91
CA LEU A 55 0.32 -6.45 4.95
C LEU A 55 -0.41 -7.68 4.42
N THR A 56 -0.98 -7.62 3.21
CA THR A 56 -1.64 -8.78 2.60
C THR A 56 -0.67 -9.96 2.46
N ARG A 57 0.57 -9.71 1.99
CA ARG A 57 1.61 -10.76 1.94
C ARG A 57 1.92 -11.30 3.33
N PHE A 58 2.12 -10.42 4.31
CA PHE A 58 2.37 -10.84 5.68
C PHE A 58 1.24 -11.74 6.22
N ARG A 59 -0.02 -11.35 6.03
CA ARG A 59 -1.20 -12.14 6.41
C ARG A 59 -1.36 -13.44 5.63
N GLN A 60 -0.78 -13.55 4.44
CA GLN A 60 -0.70 -14.79 3.66
C GLN A 60 0.42 -15.74 4.12
N GLY A 61 1.10 -15.44 5.22
CA GLY A 61 2.09 -16.31 5.86
C GLY A 61 3.53 -16.04 5.43
N PHE A 62 3.80 -14.95 4.70
CA PHE A 62 5.16 -14.47 4.53
C PHE A 62 5.64 -13.86 5.84
N ASP A 63 6.91 -14.07 6.22
CA ASP A 63 7.49 -13.35 7.35
C ASP A 63 7.58 -11.85 7.06
N SER A 64 7.59 -11.04 8.12
CA SER A 64 7.57 -9.58 8.03
C SER A 64 8.80 -9.03 7.29
N ILE A 65 9.97 -9.66 7.44
CA ILE A 65 11.20 -9.26 6.75
C ILE A 65 11.04 -9.42 5.24
N ASN A 66 10.49 -10.55 4.79
CA ASN A 66 10.25 -10.81 3.38
C ASN A 66 9.11 -9.93 2.82
N ALA A 67 8.02 -9.77 3.56
CA ALA A 67 6.90 -8.93 3.14
C ALA A 67 7.30 -7.45 2.95
N PHE A 68 8.16 -6.92 3.83
CA PHE A 68 8.59 -5.52 3.84
C PHE A 68 10.04 -5.31 3.38
N ASN A 69 10.64 -6.28 2.68
CA ASN A 69 12.05 -6.26 2.28
C ASN A 69 12.46 -4.99 1.51
N ILE A 70 11.59 -4.50 0.63
CA ILE A 70 11.86 -3.29 -0.16
C ILE A 70 11.96 -2.06 0.78
N SER A 71 11.05 -1.94 1.73
CA SER A 71 11.06 -0.90 2.75
C SER A 71 12.32 -0.97 3.61
N ILE A 72 12.70 -2.17 4.06
CA ILE A 72 13.89 -2.39 4.90
C ILE A 72 15.16 -1.94 4.17
N ARG A 73 15.32 -2.32 2.90
CA ARG A 73 16.45 -1.88 2.08
C ARG A 73 16.45 -0.37 1.89
N GLY A 74 15.28 0.23 1.70
CA GLY A 74 15.13 1.68 1.62
C GLY A 74 15.54 2.40 2.90
N ALA A 75 15.22 1.83 4.05
CA ALA A 75 15.58 2.34 5.36
C ALA A 75 17.10 2.25 5.60
N GLN A 76 17.71 1.12 5.24
CA GLN A 76 19.16 0.93 5.28
C GLN A 76 19.89 1.98 4.42
N LEU A 77 19.44 2.22 3.20
CA LEU A 77 19.99 3.27 2.32
C LEU A 77 19.76 4.69 2.85
N SER A 78 18.81 4.87 3.77
CA SER A 78 18.53 6.14 4.43
C SER A 78 19.25 6.30 5.77
N GLY A 79 20.01 5.29 6.22
CA GLY A 79 20.62 5.28 7.55
C GLY A 79 19.61 5.12 8.70
N GLN A 80 18.41 4.61 8.42
CA GLN A 80 17.31 4.48 9.38
C GLN A 80 16.91 3.00 9.59
N ALA A 81 17.88 2.10 9.59
CA ALA A 81 17.64 0.67 9.76
C ALA A 81 16.96 0.36 11.11
N ASP A 82 17.38 1.03 12.18
CA ASP A 82 16.79 0.84 13.52
C ASP A 82 15.32 1.24 13.54
N THR A 83 14.96 2.37 12.92
CA THR A 83 13.56 2.80 12.76
C THR A 83 12.72 1.74 12.05
N ALA A 84 13.26 1.14 10.98
CA ALA A 84 12.55 0.07 10.26
C ALA A 84 12.38 -1.19 11.11
N LEU A 85 13.34 -1.52 11.98
CA LEU A 85 13.22 -2.64 12.92
C LEU A 85 12.14 -2.40 13.97
N TYR A 86 12.06 -1.19 14.54
CA TYR A 86 10.97 -0.84 15.47
C TYR A 86 9.61 -0.92 14.78
N LEU A 87 9.49 -0.39 13.57
CA LEU A 87 8.24 -0.47 12.80
C LEU A 87 7.87 -1.91 12.44
N LEU A 88 8.85 -2.79 12.20
CA LEU A 88 8.58 -4.22 12.00
C LEU A 88 8.11 -4.91 13.27
N ASP A 89 8.64 -4.52 14.42
CA ASP A 89 8.19 -5.04 15.71
C ASP A 89 6.72 -4.65 15.96
N ASP A 90 6.37 -3.38 15.72
CA ASP A 90 4.99 -2.89 15.78
C ASP A 90 4.06 -3.65 14.81
N ILE A 91 4.54 -4.01 13.60
CA ILE A 91 3.76 -4.79 12.63
C ILE A 91 3.50 -6.23 13.10
N VAL A 92 4.44 -6.83 13.82
CA VAL A 92 4.34 -8.24 14.24
C VAL A 92 3.62 -8.40 15.58
N ASN A 93 3.88 -7.48 16.50
CA ASN A 93 3.49 -7.59 17.91
C ASN A 93 2.46 -6.53 18.34
N GLY A 94 2.25 -5.49 17.53
CA GLY A 94 1.30 -4.43 17.83
C GLY A 94 -0.15 -4.87 17.70
N ASN A 95 -1.05 -4.03 18.22
CA ASN A 95 -2.47 -4.16 17.95
C ASN A 95 -2.80 -3.75 16.49
N GLU A 96 -4.06 -3.96 16.07
CA GLU A 96 -4.48 -3.69 14.68
C GLU A 96 -4.20 -2.24 14.22
N GLU A 97 -4.37 -1.27 15.11
CA GLU A 97 -4.12 0.14 14.81
C GLU A 97 -2.62 0.42 14.66
N GLU A 98 -1.81 -0.08 15.60
CA GLU A 98 -0.35 0.03 15.60
C GLU A 98 0.27 -0.61 14.35
N GLU A 99 -0.21 -1.80 13.97
CA GLU A 99 0.24 -2.51 12.78
C GLU A 99 -0.01 -1.69 11.50
N ILE A 100 -1.21 -1.12 11.34
CA ILE A 100 -1.57 -0.33 10.16
C ILE A 100 -0.74 0.96 10.11
N ILE A 101 -0.59 1.65 11.24
CA ILE A 101 0.23 2.86 11.34
C ILE A 101 1.69 2.54 10.98
N ALA A 102 2.24 1.46 11.52
CA ALA A 102 3.63 1.06 11.27
C ALA A 102 3.84 0.64 9.81
N ALA A 103 2.90 -0.08 9.21
CA ALA A 103 2.92 -0.43 7.79
C ALA A 103 2.90 0.82 6.90
N CYS A 104 2.04 1.79 7.18
CA CYS A 104 1.99 3.06 6.44
C CYS A 104 3.29 3.87 6.55
N LYS A 105 3.97 3.84 7.71
CA LYS A 105 5.26 4.51 7.91
C LYS A 105 6.40 3.81 7.19
N ILE A 106 6.52 2.48 7.36
CA ILE A 106 7.69 1.74 6.85
C ILE A 106 7.73 1.75 5.31
N VAL A 107 6.58 1.70 4.62
CA VAL A 107 6.53 1.78 3.15
C VAL A 107 6.95 3.15 2.60
N GLY A 108 7.09 4.17 3.44
CA GLY A 108 7.72 5.44 3.04
C GLY A 108 9.16 5.26 2.55
N PHE A 109 9.88 4.26 3.09
CA PHE A 109 11.26 3.98 2.71
C PHE A 109 11.42 3.40 1.30
N ASP A 110 10.35 2.82 0.71
CA ASP A 110 10.38 2.26 -0.65
C ASP A 110 10.88 3.28 -1.68
N VAL A 111 10.53 4.56 -1.51
CA VAL A 111 10.93 5.64 -2.41
C VAL A 111 12.46 5.73 -2.48
N LYS A 112 13.16 5.56 -1.36
CA LYS A 112 14.63 5.62 -1.34
C LYS A 112 15.24 4.45 -2.12
N TYR A 113 14.74 3.24 -1.91
CA TYR A 113 15.23 2.07 -2.63
C TYR A 113 14.94 2.16 -4.14
N ARG A 114 13.72 2.58 -4.50
CA ARG A 114 13.27 2.63 -5.90
C ARG A 114 13.89 3.79 -6.68
N SER A 115 14.21 4.91 -6.03
CA SER A 115 14.91 6.04 -6.66
C SER A 115 16.36 5.69 -7.02
N GLY A 116 17.04 4.86 -6.23
CA GLY A 116 18.40 4.37 -6.53
C GLY A 116 18.49 3.38 -7.70
N ILE A 117 17.38 2.73 -8.08
CA ILE A 117 17.34 1.79 -9.22
C ILE A 117 17.28 2.54 -10.57
N LEU A 118 16.76 3.76 -10.59
CA LEU A 118 16.60 4.58 -11.80
C LEU A 118 17.87 5.35 -12.20
N THR A 119 18.89 5.41 -11.34
CA THR A 119 20.16 6.09 -11.61
C THR A 119 21.29 5.09 -11.85
N LYS A 120 21.20 4.28 -12.92
CA LYS A 120 22.43 3.81 -13.57
C LYS A 120 22.75 4.83 -14.67
N PRO A 121 23.83 5.61 -14.55
CA PRO A 121 24.28 6.43 -15.67
C PRO A 121 24.74 5.49 -16.79
N VAL A 122 24.26 5.78 -18.00
CA VAL A 122 24.81 5.24 -19.26
C VAL A 122 26.16 5.89 -19.51
#